data_AF-A0A9X8ZE02-F1
#
_entry.id   AF-A0A9X8ZE02-F1
#
_cell.length_a   1.000
_cell.length_b   1.000
_cell.length_c   1.000
_cell.angle_alpha   90.00
_cell.angle_beta   90.00
_cell.angle_gamma   90.00
#
_symmetry.space_group_name_H-M   'P 1'
#
loop_
_entity.id
_entity.type
_entity.pdbx_description
1 polymer ?
#
loop_
_entity_poly.entity_id
_entity_poly.type
_entity_poly.pdbx_seq_one_letter_code
_entity_poly.pdbx_strand_id
1 'polypeptide(L)'
;MVCTMKGALTISNFNTLEDEGQYIRLLKELKQVEPEDEEFEENANYLVEKIIAAFDSERIEDVYHYVEIKVRTEREQQTILSTLDGLGIIPVENITSNFLPYKLEKDMTIDMEEVKAFFNSATTESKMAFFRDVQFTYLIANEIALKELVIHEMIKLGLQDEVDRLYVF
;
A
#
# COMPACT_ATOMS: atom_id res chain seq x y z
N MET A 1 1.01 15.21 -4.94
CA MET A 1 2.48 15.09 -4.83
C MET A 1 3.09 15.53 -6.15
N VAL A 2 3.98 16.51 -6.11
CA VAL A 2 4.72 16.99 -7.29
C VAL A 2 6.19 16.86 -6.99
N CYS A 3 6.91 16.13 -7.83
CA CYS A 3 8.35 15.91 -7.70
C CYS A 3 8.99 16.13 -9.06
N THR A 4 10.07 16.91 -9.10
CA THR A 4 10.84 17.17 -10.32
C THR A 4 12.09 16.29 -10.30
N MET A 5 12.27 15.48 -11.35
CA MET A 5 13.39 14.55 -11.51
C MET A 5 13.98 14.69 -12.92
N LYS A 6 15.28 14.42 -13.07
CA LYS A 6 16.03 14.56 -14.34
C LYS A 6 15.57 13.60 -15.45
N GLY A 7 14.90 12.50 -15.10
CA GLY A 7 14.32 11.58 -16.07
C GLY A 7 13.57 10.42 -15.43
N ALA A 8 12.88 9.63 -16.25
CA ALA A 8 12.10 8.48 -15.79
C ALA A 8 12.94 7.41 -15.05
N LEU A 9 14.21 7.25 -15.44
CA LEU A 9 15.16 6.33 -14.78
C LEU A 9 15.50 6.77 -13.35
N THR A 10 15.44 8.06 -13.04
CA THR A 10 15.70 8.58 -11.68
C THR A 10 14.50 8.38 -10.75
N ILE A 11 13.29 8.31 -11.32
CA ILE A 11 12.05 7.97 -10.60
C ILE A 11 12.06 6.48 -10.19
N SER A 12 12.66 5.61 -11.00
CA SER A 12 12.72 4.16 -10.78
C SER A 12 13.47 3.75 -9.50
N ASN A 13 14.35 4.60 -8.97
CA ASN A 13 15.27 4.20 -7.90
C ASN A 13 14.67 4.34 -6.49
N PHE A 14 13.59 5.09 -6.27
CA PHE A 14 13.04 5.27 -4.91
C PHE A 14 12.50 3.97 -4.32
N ASN A 15 11.91 3.10 -5.15
CA ASN A 15 11.36 1.82 -4.70
C ASN A 15 12.43 0.77 -4.37
N THR A 16 13.72 1.08 -4.61
CA THR A 16 14.84 0.16 -4.37
C THR A 16 15.75 0.59 -3.21
N LEU A 17 15.44 1.70 -2.54
CA LEU A 17 16.26 2.19 -1.43
C LEU A 17 15.82 1.51 -0.13
N GLU A 18 16.75 0.81 0.50
CA GLU A 18 16.47 0.03 1.72
C GLU A 18 16.70 0.83 3.02
N ASP A 19 17.47 1.92 2.95
CA ASP A 19 17.81 2.74 4.12
C ASP A 19 17.95 4.24 3.81
N GLU A 20 17.79 5.06 4.85
CA GLU A 20 17.88 6.52 4.81
C GLU A 20 19.22 7.02 4.23
N GLY A 21 20.31 6.30 4.49
CA GLY A 21 21.64 6.65 3.99
C GLY A 21 21.75 6.56 2.48
N GLN A 22 21.17 5.52 1.87
CA GLN A 22 21.07 5.39 0.41
C GLN A 22 20.25 6.53 -0.20
N TYR A 23 19.16 6.92 0.46
CA TYR A 23 18.32 8.03 0.02
C TYR A 23 19.04 9.39 0.11
N ILE A 24 19.69 9.69 1.24
CA ILE A 24 20.48 10.91 1.41
C ILE A 24 21.59 10.97 0.36
N ARG A 25 22.22 9.83 0.05
CA ARG A 25 23.23 9.75 -1.00
C ARG A 25 22.65 10.06 -2.38
N LEU A 26 21.52 9.46 -2.74
CA LEU A 26 20.82 9.76 -3.99
C LEU A 26 20.44 11.24 -4.07
N LEU A 27 19.86 11.83 -3.02
CA LEU A 27 19.54 13.25 -3.00
C LEU A 27 20.77 14.14 -3.17
N LYS A 28 21.89 13.79 -2.53
CA LYS A 28 23.16 14.51 -2.72
C LYS A 28 23.66 14.38 -4.14
N GLU A 29 23.64 13.19 -4.73
CA GLU A 29 24.04 12.96 -6.12
C GLU A 29 23.14 13.76 -7.08
N LEU A 30 21.81 13.76 -6.88
CA LEU A 30 20.86 14.53 -7.68
C LEU A 30 21.07 16.05 -7.58
N LYS A 31 21.43 16.54 -6.39
CA LYS A 31 21.74 17.95 -6.11
C LYS A 31 23.17 18.35 -6.53
N GLN A 32 24.09 17.40 -6.70
CA GLN A 32 25.48 17.64 -7.10
C GLN A 32 25.70 17.58 -8.61
N VAL A 33 24.79 16.98 -9.37
CA VAL A 33 24.77 17.17 -10.81
C VAL A 33 24.54 18.66 -11.05
N GLU A 34 25.50 19.31 -11.72
CA GLU A 34 25.51 20.74 -12.03
C GLU A 34 24.10 21.26 -12.33
N PRO A 35 23.74 22.48 -11.86
CA PRO A 35 22.51 23.11 -12.29
C PRO A 35 22.50 23.06 -13.83
N GLU A 36 21.53 22.36 -14.39
CA GLU A 36 21.24 22.56 -15.81
C GLU A 36 20.87 24.04 -15.98
N ASP A 37 21.21 24.58 -17.14
CA ASP A 37 20.80 25.88 -17.69
C ASP A 37 19.76 26.62 -16.83
N GLU A 38 20.05 27.84 -16.35
CA GLU A 38 19.14 28.63 -15.49
C GLU A 38 17.69 28.62 -15.98
N GLU A 39 17.48 28.54 -17.30
CA GLU A 39 16.17 28.40 -17.95
C GLU A 39 15.37 27.17 -17.49
N PHE A 40 16.02 26.02 -17.27
CA PHE A 40 15.37 24.80 -16.80
C PHE A 40 14.90 24.93 -15.35
N GLU A 41 15.75 25.47 -14.46
CA GLU A 41 15.37 25.68 -13.06
C GLU A 41 14.22 26.68 -12.93
N GLU A 42 14.26 27.78 -13.69
CA GLU A 42 13.16 28.76 -13.71
C GLU A 42 11.85 28.14 -14.22
N ASN A 43 11.89 27.38 -15.32
CA ASN A 43 10.70 26.70 -15.84
C ASN A 43 10.16 25.64 -14.88
N ALA A 44 11.04 24.85 -14.25
CA ALA A 44 10.65 23.83 -13.29
C ALA A 44 9.97 24.46 -12.07
N ASN A 45 10.56 25.53 -11.51
CA ASN A 45 9.99 26.25 -10.37
C ASN A 45 8.65 26.88 -10.73
N TYR A 46 8.54 27.54 -11.90
CA TYR A 46 7.28 28.10 -12.39
C TYR A 46 6.16 27.04 -12.48
N LEU A 47 6.47 25.88 -13.06
CA LEU A 47 5.50 24.77 -13.17
C LEU A 47 5.09 24.24 -11.79
N VAL A 48 6.05 24.04 -10.89
CA VAL A 48 5.78 23.57 -9.52
C VAL A 48 4.85 24.54 -8.79
N GLU A 49 5.11 25.85 -8.86
CA GLU A 49 4.24 26.86 -8.25
C GLU A 49 2.83 26.85 -8.84
N LYS A 50 2.69 26.70 -10.16
CA LYS A 50 1.37 26.59 -10.80
C LYS A 50 0.60 25.36 -10.36
N ILE A 51 1.26 24.21 -10.20
CA ILE A 51 0.61 22.99 -9.73
C ILE A 51 0.22 23.13 -8.26
N ILE A 52 1.11 23.66 -7.42
CA ILE A 52 0.81 23.95 -6.00
C ILE A 52 -0.43 24.84 -5.88
N ALA A 53 -0.47 25.95 -6.62
CA ALA A 53 -1.58 26.90 -6.59
C ALA A 53 -2.89 26.32 -7.16
N ALA A 54 -2.81 25.47 -8.19
CA ALA A 54 -3.99 24.88 -8.82
C ALA A 54 -4.64 23.77 -7.98
N PHE A 55 -3.83 23.00 -7.25
CA PHE A 55 -4.27 21.82 -6.50
C PHE A 55 -4.26 22.00 -4.98
N ASP A 56 -4.02 23.22 -4.49
CA ASP A 56 -3.89 23.54 -3.06
C ASP A 56 -2.99 22.53 -2.33
N SER A 57 -1.85 22.24 -2.94
CA SER A 57 -0.95 21.14 -2.54
C SER A 57 0.31 21.68 -1.89
N GLU A 58 0.87 20.93 -0.95
CA GLU A 58 2.14 21.27 -0.31
C GLU A 58 3.35 20.68 -1.07
N ARG A 59 4.47 21.39 -1.03
CA ARG A 59 5.76 20.90 -1.53
C ARG A 59 6.38 19.95 -0.50
N ILE A 60 6.80 18.77 -0.96
CA ILE A 60 7.53 17.80 -0.13
C ILE A 60 9.02 17.97 -0.43
N GLU A 61 9.77 18.51 0.53
CA GLU A 61 11.22 18.72 0.39
C GLU A 61 12.04 17.44 0.59
N ASP A 62 11.52 16.51 1.41
CA ASP A 62 12.14 15.24 1.74
C ASP A 62 11.10 14.11 1.57
N VAL A 63 11.17 13.44 0.42
CA VAL A 63 10.25 12.36 0.06
C VAL A 63 10.43 11.15 0.97
N TYR A 64 11.66 10.85 1.42
CA TYR A 64 11.91 9.72 2.31
C TYR A 64 11.30 9.98 3.67
N HIS A 65 11.60 11.13 4.28
CA HIS A 65 11.00 11.48 5.56
C HIS A 65 9.47 11.49 5.47
N TYR A 66 8.92 12.04 4.38
CA TYR A 66 7.48 12.05 4.16
C TYR A 66 6.89 10.63 4.06
N VAL A 67 7.44 9.76 3.22
CA VAL A 67 6.88 8.42 2.98
C VAL A 67 7.22 7.45 4.11
N GLU A 68 8.51 7.29 4.41
CA GLU A 68 9.02 6.25 5.31
C GLU A 68 8.81 6.56 6.78
N ILE A 69 8.74 7.84 7.14
CA ILE A 69 8.56 8.26 8.53
C ILE A 69 7.13 8.76 8.76
N LYS A 70 6.74 9.88 8.14
CA LYS A 70 5.46 10.55 8.43
C LYS A 70 4.26 9.68 8.05
N VAL A 71 4.13 9.32 6.76
CA VAL A 71 2.96 8.58 6.25
C VAL A 71 2.87 7.19 6.89
N ARG A 72 3.99 6.48 7.03
CA ARG A 72 4.00 5.15 7.69
C ARG A 72 3.58 5.24 9.15
N THR A 73 4.12 6.18 9.93
CA THR A 73 3.72 6.37 11.34
C THR A 73 2.24 6.72 11.46
N GLU A 74 1.75 7.66 10.64
CA GLU A 74 0.33 8.04 10.62
C GLU A 74 -0.58 6.84 10.28
N ARG A 75 -0.14 6.00 9.33
CA ARG A 75 -0.89 4.80 8.92
C ARG A 75 -0.88 3.71 9.99
N GLU A 76 0.25 3.48 10.66
CA GLU A 76 0.35 2.55 11.79
C GLU A 76 -0.61 2.93 12.91
N GLN A 77 -0.76 4.23 13.21
CA GLN A 77 -1.69 4.72 14.22
C GLN A 77 -3.18 4.48 13.88
N GLN A 78 -3.50 4.38 12.59
CA GLN A 78 -4.87 4.14 12.11
C GLN A 78 -5.18 2.65 11.92
N THR A 79 -4.15 1.82 11.84
CA THR A 79 -4.27 0.39 11.51
C THR A 79 -4.63 -0.40 12.77
N ILE A 80 -5.67 -1.24 12.67
CA ILE A 80 -6.11 -2.14 13.76
C ILE A 80 -5.66 -3.59 13.55
N LEU A 81 -5.39 -3.99 12.31
CA LEU A 81 -4.83 -5.29 11.95
C LEU A 81 -3.73 -5.12 10.92
N SER A 82 -2.55 -5.68 11.20
CA SER A 82 -1.48 -5.81 10.21
C SER A 82 -1.82 -6.88 9.17
N THR A 83 -1.35 -6.70 7.95
CA THR A 83 -1.46 -7.66 6.84
C THR A 83 -0.05 -7.96 6.31
N LEU A 84 0.11 -9.09 5.64
CA LEU A 84 1.42 -9.59 5.16
C LEU A 84 2.04 -8.69 4.08
N ASP A 85 1.22 -7.95 3.33
CA ASP A 85 1.65 -6.93 2.36
C ASP A 85 2.09 -5.60 3.01
N GLY A 86 1.97 -5.47 4.34
CA GLY A 86 2.35 -4.29 5.10
C GLY A 86 1.37 -3.10 4.97
N LEU A 87 0.21 -3.27 4.33
CA LEU A 87 -0.74 -2.18 4.11
C LEU A 87 -1.73 -1.95 5.24
N GLY A 88 -2.05 -3.01 5.99
CA GLY A 88 -2.93 -2.96 7.16
C GLY A 88 -4.42 -2.78 6.86
N ILE A 89 -5.25 -3.01 7.88
CA ILE A 89 -6.70 -2.75 7.87
C ILE A 89 -7.02 -1.63 8.86
N ILE A 90 -7.80 -0.65 8.42
CA ILE A 90 -8.38 0.42 9.25
C ILE A 90 -9.79 0.01 9.71
N PRO A 91 -10.29 0.53 10.84
CA PRO A 91 -11.63 0.21 11.32
C PRO A 91 -12.70 0.73 10.35
N VAL A 92 -13.66 -0.12 10.00
CA VAL A 92 -14.84 0.25 9.19
C VAL A 92 -16.07 0.33 10.11
N GLU A 93 -16.14 -0.59 11.08
CA GLU A 93 -17.17 -0.65 12.11
C GLU A 93 -16.61 -0.27 13.49
N ASN A 94 -17.48 -0.24 14.50
CA ASN A 94 -17.21 0.36 15.81
C ASN A 94 -15.98 -0.27 16.51
N ILE A 95 -15.14 0.58 17.12
CA ILE A 95 -13.76 0.31 17.58
C ILE A 95 -13.70 -0.64 18.81
N THR A 96 -14.84 -1.09 19.34
CA THR A 96 -14.91 -1.92 20.55
C THR A 96 -14.87 -3.44 20.28
N SER A 97 -14.77 -3.85 19.03
CA SER A 97 -14.76 -5.27 18.64
C SER A 97 -13.39 -5.92 18.88
N ASN A 98 -13.38 -7.19 19.27
CA ASN A 98 -12.16 -7.98 19.34
C ASN A 98 -11.80 -8.47 17.94
N PHE A 99 -10.72 -7.94 17.36
CA PHE A 99 -10.24 -8.30 16.03
C PHE A 99 -9.27 -9.48 16.13
N LEU A 100 -9.69 -10.63 15.61
CA LEU A 100 -8.87 -11.84 15.59
C LEU A 100 -8.33 -12.05 14.18
N PRO A 101 -7.01 -11.95 13.94
CA PRO A 101 -6.42 -12.29 12.65
C PRO A 101 -6.38 -13.81 12.46
N TYR A 102 -6.61 -14.26 11.24
CA TYR A 102 -6.30 -15.63 10.83
C TYR A 102 -4.89 -15.65 10.24
N LYS A 103 -4.00 -16.48 10.81
CA LYS A 103 -2.60 -16.51 10.38
C LYS A 103 -2.45 -17.37 9.14
N LEU A 104 -2.09 -16.72 8.03
CA LEU A 104 -1.72 -17.39 6.79
C LEU A 104 -0.20 -17.40 6.63
N GLU A 105 0.31 -18.50 6.12
CA GLU A 105 1.72 -18.66 5.75
C GLU A 105 1.81 -19.13 4.30
N LYS A 106 2.90 -18.78 3.63
CA LYS A 106 3.16 -19.26 2.28
C LYS A 106 3.22 -20.79 2.26
N ASP A 107 2.64 -21.39 1.24
CA ASP A 107 2.64 -22.84 1.03
C ASP A 107 1.93 -23.66 2.16
N MET A 108 1.12 -23.01 3.01
CA MET A 108 0.33 -23.75 4.02
C MET A 108 -0.79 -24.57 3.36
N THR A 109 -1.10 -25.71 3.95
CA THR A 109 -2.33 -26.45 3.62
C THR A 109 -3.52 -25.76 4.28
N ILE A 110 -4.56 -25.48 3.50
CA ILE A 110 -5.77 -24.82 4.00
C ILE A 110 -6.78 -25.87 4.48
N ASP A 111 -7.20 -25.75 5.73
CA ASP A 111 -8.38 -26.47 6.24
C ASP A 111 -9.64 -25.65 5.94
N MET A 112 -10.42 -26.12 4.97
CA MET A 112 -11.64 -25.44 4.56
C MET A 112 -12.71 -25.37 5.65
N GLU A 113 -12.74 -26.32 6.61
CA GLU A 113 -13.71 -26.26 7.70
C GLU A 113 -13.30 -25.21 8.75
N GLU A 114 -12.00 -25.07 9.00
CA GLU A 114 -11.46 -24.01 9.85
C GLU A 114 -11.73 -22.62 9.25
N VAL A 115 -11.46 -22.43 7.95
CA VAL A 115 -11.69 -21.14 7.27
C VAL A 115 -13.17 -20.76 7.29
N LYS A 116 -14.07 -21.71 7.05
CA LYS A 116 -15.53 -21.46 7.17
C LYS A 116 -15.92 -21.07 8.59
N ALA A 117 -15.41 -21.77 9.60
CA ALA A 117 -15.68 -21.45 11.00
C ALA A 117 -15.18 -20.04 11.36
N PHE A 118 -14.00 -19.66 10.86
CA PHE A 118 -13.47 -18.31 10.98
C PHE A 118 -14.41 -17.29 10.34
N PHE A 119 -14.78 -17.43 9.05
CA PHE A 119 -15.68 -16.47 8.39
C PHE A 119 -17.07 -16.36 9.01
N ASN A 120 -17.57 -17.40 9.67
CA ASN A 120 -18.86 -17.34 10.37
C ASN A 120 -18.81 -16.50 11.65
N SER A 121 -17.63 -16.29 12.24
CA SER A 121 -17.47 -15.61 13.54
C SER A 121 -16.63 -14.33 13.47
N ALA A 122 -15.84 -14.15 12.41
CA ALA A 122 -14.95 -13.03 12.22
C ALA A 122 -15.69 -11.71 11.93
N THR A 123 -15.12 -10.61 12.41
CA THR A 123 -15.56 -9.26 12.03
C THR A 123 -15.25 -8.98 10.57
N THR A 124 -15.88 -7.95 10.02
CA THR A 124 -15.62 -7.45 8.67
C THR A 124 -14.12 -7.20 8.45
N GLU A 125 -13.44 -6.56 9.39
CA GLU A 125 -12.03 -6.21 9.29
C GLU A 125 -11.11 -7.44 9.35
N SER A 126 -11.43 -8.42 10.20
CA SER A 126 -10.72 -9.71 10.22
C SER A 126 -10.85 -10.46 8.89
N LYS A 127 -12.02 -10.42 8.23
CA LYS A 127 -12.20 -10.99 6.90
C LYS A 127 -11.39 -10.25 5.84
N MET A 128 -11.37 -8.92 5.90
CA MET A 128 -10.56 -8.09 4.98
C MET A 128 -9.07 -8.39 5.12
N ALA A 129 -8.57 -8.57 6.34
CA ALA A 129 -7.19 -8.99 6.58
C ALA A 129 -6.89 -10.35 5.91
N PHE A 130 -7.79 -11.34 6.13
CA PHE A 130 -7.67 -12.65 5.47
C PHE A 130 -7.62 -12.53 3.94
N PHE A 131 -8.49 -11.71 3.34
CA PHE A 131 -8.53 -11.55 1.89
C PHE A 131 -7.23 -10.99 1.32
N ARG A 132 -6.58 -10.04 2.01
CA ARG A 132 -5.26 -9.55 1.57
C ARG A 132 -4.22 -10.64 1.69
N ASP A 133 -4.17 -11.29 2.84
CA ASP A 133 -3.11 -12.26 3.16
C ASP A 133 -3.20 -13.51 2.27
N VAL A 134 -4.40 -13.98 1.94
CA VAL A 134 -4.60 -15.15 1.06
C VAL A 134 -4.21 -14.87 -0.40
N GLN A 135 -4.38 -13.62 -0.84
CA GLN A 135 -3.90 -13.16 -2.15
C GLN A 135 -2.38 -12.98 -2.15
N PHE A 136 -1.83 -12.38 -1.09
CA PHE A 136 -0.39 -12.15 -0.95
C PHE A 136 0.42 -13.46 -0.88
N THR A 137 -0.11 -14.47 -0.19
CA THR A 137 0.48 -15.82 -0.09
C THR A 137 0.25 -16.69 -1.31
N TYR A 138 -0.54 -16.22 -2.29
CA TYR A 138 -0.97 -16.97 -3.49
C TYR A 138 -1.74 -18.27 -3.22
N LEU A 139 -2.18 -18.51 -1.98
CA LEU A 139 -2.94 -19.73 -1.63
C LEU A 139 -4.27 -19.81 -2.38
N ILE A 140 -4.88 -18.65 -2.68
CA ILE A 140 -6.14 -18.57 -3.43
C ILE A 140 -6.02 -19.02 -4.90
N ALA A 141 -4.81 -19.02 -5.47
CA ALA A 141 -4.61 -19.35 -6.89
C ALA A 141 -4.73 -20.85 -7.17
N ASN A 142 -4.37 -21.69 -6.20
CA ASN A 142 -4.31 -23.15 -6.38
C ASN A 142 -5.54 -23.88 -5.82
N GLU A 143 -6.33 -23.23 -4.97
CA GLU A 143 -7.46 -23.83 -4.25
C GLU A 143 -8.80 -23.23 -4.72
N ILE A 144 -9.45 -23.88 -5.69
CA ILE A 144 -10.72 -23.40 -6.28
C ILE A 144 -11.78 -23.18 -5.19
N ALA A 145 -11.91 -24.11 -4.25
CA ALA A 145 -12.89 -24.02 -3.17
C ALA A 145 -12.64 -22.82 -2.24
N LEU A 146 -11.37 -22.49 -1.98
CA LEU A 146 -11.00 -21.32 -1.20
C LEU A 146 -11.31 -20.04 -1.97
N LYS A 147 -10.98 -19.99 -3.27
CA LYS A 147 -11.28 -18.84 -4.14
C LYS A 147 -12.78 -18.55 -4.19
N GLU A 148 -13.61 -19.57 -4.37
CA GLU A 148 -15.07 -19.42 -4.38
C GLU A 148 -15.60 -18.92 -3.04
N LEU A 149 -15.09 -19.44 -1.91
CA LEU A 149 -15.49 -19.00 -0.59
C LEU A 149 -15.11 -17.53 -0.33
N VAL A 150 -13.90 -17.13 -0.70
CA VAL A 150 -13.42 -15.75 -0.57
C VAL A 150 -14.26 -14.80 -1.40
N ILE A 151 -14.53 -15.13 -2.67
CA ILE A 151 -15.38 -14.33 -3.56
C ILE A 151 -16.77 -14.17 -2.95
N HIS A 152 -17.37 -15.25 -2.44
CA HIS A 152 -18.69 -15.20 -1.81
C HIS A 152 -18.74 -14.26 -0.62
N GLU A 153 -17.73 -14.30 0.26
CA GLU A 153 -17.65 -13.38 1.40
C GLU A 153 -17.38 -11.93 0.98
N MET A 154 -16.57 -11.69 -0.05
CA MET A 154 -16.37 -10.36 -0.62
C MET A 154 -17.67 -9.77 -1.18
N ILE A 155 -18.47 -10.57 -1.89
CA ILE A 155 -19.79 -10.15 -2.41
C ILE A 155 -20.72 -9.76 -1.26
N LYS A 156 -20.77 -10.54 -0.17
CA LYS A 156 -21.57 -10.20 1.02
C LYS A 156 -21.18 -8.87 1.65
N LEU A 157 -19.90 -8.50 1.56
CA LEU A 157 -19.37 -7.23 2.05
C LEU A 157 -19.46 -6.09 1.02
N GLY A 158 -20.01 -6.35 -0.18
CA GLY A 158 -20.16 -5.33 -1.23
C GLY A 158 -18.87 -4.96 -1.96
N LEU A 159 -17.82 -5.80 -1.88
CA LEU A 159 -16.50 -5.55 -2.45
C LEU A 159 -16.41 -5.96 -3.93
N GLN A 160 -17.34 -5.50 -4.77
CA GLN A 160 -17.45 -5.96 -6.16
C GLN A 160 -16.18 -5.69 -6.99
N ASP A 161 -15.53 -4.54 -6.80
CA ASP A 161 -14.31 -4.20 -7.53
C ASP A 161 -13.15 -5.16 -7.24
N GLU A 162 -13.06 -5.71 -6.03
CA GLU A 162 -12.06 -6.71 -5.66
C GLU A 162 -12.39 -8.09 -6.24
N VAL A 163 -13.68 -8.44 -6.25
CA VAL A 163 -14.17 -9.68 -6.85
C VAL A 163 -13.86 -9.72 -8.34
N ASP A 164 -14.11 -8.62 -9.04
CA ASP A 164 -13.84 -8.51 -10.48
C ASP A 164 -12.35 -8.70 -10.79
N ARG A 165 -11.45 -8.19 -9.94
CA ARG A 165 -10.01 -8.43 -10.05
C ARG A 165 -9.67 -9.92 -9.93
N LEU A 166 -10.30 -10.66 -9.02
CA LEU A 166 -10.05 -12.09 -8.84
C LEU A 166 -10.53 -12.98 -10.00
N TYR A 167 -11.43 -12.50 -10.86
CA TYR A 167 -11.83 -13.22 -12.08
C TYR A 167 -10.86 -13.02 -13.26
N VAL A 168 -10.05 -11.97 -13.22
CA VAL A 168 -9.05 -11.66 -14.26
C VAL A 168 -7.76 -12.47 -14.07
N PHE A 169 -7.54 -13.01 -12.88
CA PHE A 169 -6.45 -13.92 -12.51
C PHE A 169 -6.93 -15.37 -12.40
#